data_AF-A0AAV5X461-F1
#
_entry.id   AF-A0AAV5X461-F1
#
_cell.length_a   1.000
_cell.length_b   1.000
_cell.length_c   1.000
_cell.angle_alpha   90.00
_cell.angle_beta   90.00
_cell.angle_gamma   90.00
#
_symmetry.space_group_name_H-M   'P 1'
#
loop_
_entity.id
_entity.type
_entity.pdbx_description
1 polymer ?
#
loop_
_entity_poly.entity_id
_entity_poly.type
_entity_poly.pdbx_seq_one_letter_code
_entity_poly.pdbx_strand_id
1 'polypeptide(L)'
;MANTNRHEMDSWYKIKVQEIQTQSARQNMEQEHQKDEIKRLRTQATDLRSQLADMEGRVSALVKQLEDLNYQLEDDQRSYEAQLNDRDAQIRKLREECQALMVELQMLLDTKQTLDAEMNIYRKLLDGANDGGAGGLRQLVEQVVKTTGLTEVADTETMRVVQGEMSSRTSYTRSAKGNVSIQETDSTGKFVVLENTHRGKEEPIGGWKLKRKIDNKREIVFTFPADYVLKPSARVKIFARGAGEASPPEVLVMENDDTFGVGDNVNTLLYNKEGEERAQHIQRSSQSGSTN
;
A
#
# COMPACT_ATOMS: atom_id res chain seq x y z
N MET A 1 -113.66 -8.39 16.04
CA MET A 1 -112.65 -7.41 16.48
C MET A 1 -111.64 -8.02 17.47
N ALA A 2 -112.06 -8.69 18.56
CA ALA A 2 -111.12 -9.29 19.52
C ALA A 2 -110.19 -10.39 18.94
N ASN A 3 -110.69 -11.23 18.03
CA ASN A 3 -109.88 -12.30 17.42
C ASN A 3 -108.86 -11.78 16.40
N THR A 4 -109.15 -10.65 15.75
CA THR A 4 -108.27 -9.96 14.80
C THR A 4 -107.12 -9.27 15.53
N ASN A 5 -107.42 -8.53 16.60
CA ASN A 5 -106.41 -7.94 17.49
C ASN A 5 -105.47 -8.99 18.07
N ARG A 6 -105.98 -10.18 18.42
CA ARG A 6 -105.16 -11.28 18.92
C ARG A 6 -104.23 -11.87 17.87
N HIS A 7 -104.71 -12.03 16.63
CA HIS A 7 -103.87 -12.50 15.52
C HIS A 7 -102.79 -11.49 15.13
N GLU A 8 -103.12 -10.20 15.10
CA GLU A 8 -102.16 -9.13 14.81
C GLU A 8 -101.08 -9.06 15.90
N MET A 9 -101.48 -9.20 17.16
CA MET A 9 -100.57 -9.27 18.30
C MET A 9 -99.63 -10.49 18.21
N ASP A 10 -100.16 -11.68 17.93
CA ASP A 10 -99.34 -12.90 17.75
C ASP A 10 -98.39 -12.78 16.55
N SER A 11 -98.83 -12.17 15.45
CA SER A 11 -98.00 -11.91 14.27
C SER A 11 -96.88 -10.93 14.59
N TRP A 12 -97.18 -9.86 15.33
CA TRP A 12 -96.18 -8.89 15.77
C TRP A 12 -95.13 -9.53 16.68
N TYR A 13 -95.56 -10.35 17.65
CA TYR A 13 -94.63 -11.09 18.52
C TYR A 13 -93.73 -12.04 17.73
N LYS A 14 -94.28 -12.78 16.75
CA LYS A 14 -93.48 -13.66 15.88
C LYS A 14 -92.43 -12.89 15.10
N ILE A 15 -92.80 -11.76 14.50
CA ILE A 15 -91.85 -10.89 13.78
C ILE A 15 -90.78 -10.37 14.73
N LYS A 16 -91.15 -9.90 15.92
CA LYS A 16 -90.18 -9.37 16.89
C LYS A 16 -89.20 -10.43 17.39
N VAL A 17 -89.68 -11.64 17.66
CA VAL A 17 -88.82 -12.78 18.02
C VAL A 17 -87.88 -13.14 16.87
N GLN A 18 -88.38 -13.19 15.64
CA GLN A 18 -87.55 -13.47 14.46
C GLN A 18 -86.49 -12.38 14.25
N GLU A 19 -86.84 -11.11 14.42
CA GLU A 19 -85.91 -9.98 14.32
C GLU A 19 -84.80 -10.08 15.39
N ILE A 20 -85.15 -10.37 16.65
CA ILE A 20 -84.19 -10.59 17.73
C ILE A 20 -83.29 -11.79 17.43
N GLN A 21 -83.84 -12.90 16.93
CA GLN A 21 -83.07 -14.08 16.54
C GLN A 21 -82.08 -13.76 15.41
N THR A 22 -82.53 -13.02 14.40
CA THR A 22 -81.69 -12.65 13.25
C THR A 22 -80.58 -11.68 13.68
N GLN A 23 -80.91 -10.71 14.54
CA GLN A 23 -79.94 -9.77 15.10
C GLN A 23 -78.92 -10.48 16.00
N SER A 24 -79.37 -11.41 16.84
CA SER A 24 -78.48 -12.25 17.67
C SER A 24 -77.56 -13.12 16.82
N ALA A 25 -78.09 -13.74 15.75
CA ALA A 25 -77.27 -14.54 14.83
C ALA A 25 -76.19 -13.68 14.14
N ARG A 26 -76.53 -12.45 13.73
CA ARG A 26 -75.57 -11.50 13.16
C ARG A 26 -74.50 -11.09 14.16
N GLN A 27 -74.89 -10.76 15.40
CA GLN A 27 -73.94 -10.43 16.46
C GLN A 27 -73.00 -11.59 16.77
N ASN A 28 -73.51 -12.83 16.80
CA ASN A 28 -72.67 -14.02 17.01
C ASN A 28 -71.66 -14.22 15.87
N MET A 29 -72.07 -14.06 14.61
CA MET A 29 -71.14 -14.14 13.47
C MET A 29 -70.05 -13.08 13.54
N GLU A 30 -70.40 -11.84 13.89
CA GLU A 30 -69.43 -10.75 14.03
C GLU A 30 -68.47 -10.97 15.20
N GLN A 31 -68.96 -11.50 16.33
CA GLN A 31 -68.11 -11.91 17.46
C GLN A 31 -67.15 -13.03 17.08
N GLU A 32 -67.59 -14.04 16.33
CA GLU A 32 -66.71 -15.11 15.86
C GLU A 32 -65.63 -14.58 14.90
N HIS A 33 -66.00 -13.69 13.96
CA HIS A 33 -65.05 -13.03 13.09
C HIS A 33 -64.00 -12.21 13.88
N GLN A 34 -64.43 -11.44 14.88
CA GLN A 34 -63.52 -10.70 15.76
C GLN A 34 -62.60 -11.63 16.55
N LYS A 35 -63.10 -12.77 17.06
CA LYS A 35 -62.28 -13.77 17.75
C LYS A 35 -61.22 -14.36 16.83
N ASP A 36 -61.57 -14.69 15.60
CA ASP A 36 -60.62 -15.25 14.64
C ASP A 36 -59.57 -14.22 14.21
N GLU A 37 -59.96 -12.96 14.06
CA GLU A 37 -59.00 -11.88 13.78
C GLU A 37 -58.05 -11.65 14.98
N ILE A 38 -58.56 -11.71 16.21
CA ILE A 38 -57.72 -11.65 17.42
C ILE A 38 -56.73 -12.82 17.46
N LYS A 39 -57.16 -14.04 17.12
CA LYS A 39 -56.25 -15.21 17.05
C LYS A 39 -55.16 -14.98 15.99
N ARG A 40 -55.53 -14.52 14.79
CA ARG A 40 -54.60 -14.23 13.70
C ARG A 40 -53.56 -13.19 14.10
N LEU A 41 -54.00 -12.07 14.68
CA LEU A 41 -53.10 -11.00 15.15
C LEU A 41 -52.19 -11.48 16.29
N ARG A 42 -52.68 -12.35 17.18
CA ARG A 42 -51.84 -12.96 18.22
C ARG A 42 -50.74 -13.84 17.65
N THR A 43 -51.05 -14.67 16.65
CA THR A 43 -50.03 -15.48 15.97
C THR A 43 -48.99 -14.60 15.29
N GLN A 44 -49.43 -13.58 14.55
CA GLN A 44 -48.50 -12.64 13.90
C GLN A 44 -47.61 -11.89 14.90
N ALA A 45 -48.16 -11.49 16.06
CA ALA A 45 -47.39 -10.84 17.10
C ALA A 45 -46.33 -11.79 17.72
N THR A 46 -46.63 -13.08 17.83
CA THR A 46 -45.66 -14.08 18.30
C THR A 46 -44.58 -14.32 17.25
N ASP A 47 -44.95 -14.44 15.96
CA ASP A 47 -44.00 -14.62 14.86
C ASP A 47 -43.03 -13.44 14.74
N LEU A 48 -43.54 -12.21 14.81
CA LEU A 48 -42.71 -11.00 14.79
C LEU A 48 -41.77 -10.91 16.00
N ARG A 49 -42.21 -11.34 17.19
CA ARG A 49 -41.33 -11.42 18.37
C ARG A 49 -40.21 -12.45 18.19
N SER A 50 -40.51 -13.60 17.58
CA SER A 50 -39.49 -14.61 17.28
C SER A 50 -38.47 -14.06 16.29
N GLN A 51 -38.92 -13.41 15.21
CA GLN A 51 -38.02 -12.81 14.22
C GLN A 51 -37.14 -11.71 14.83
N LEU A 52 -37.70 -10.90 15.74
CA LEU A 52 -36.92 -9.89 16.46
C LEU A 52 -35.81 -10.55 17.28
N ALA A 53 -36.13 -11.59 18.06
CA ALA A 53 -35.16 -12.32 18.87
C ALA A 53 -34.05 -12.98 18.01
N ASP A 54 -34.41 -13.56 16.86
CA ASP A 54 -33.45 -14.15 15.93
C ASP A 54 -32.50 -13.09 15.33
N MET A 55 -33.04 -11.91 14.98
CA MET A 55 -32.24 -10.79 14.46
C MET A 55 -31.33 -10.21 15.53
N GLU A 56 -31.81 -10.03 16.77
CA GLU A 56 -31.00 -9.61 17.91
C GLU A 56 -29.85 -10.60 18.18
N GLY A 57 -30.13 -11.92 18.10
CA GLY A 57 -29.12 -12.96 18.22
C GLY A 57 -28.06 -12.88 17.11
N ARG A 58 -28.46 -12.66 15.86
CA ARG A 58 -27.52 -12.45 14.74
C ARG A 58 -26.66 -11.21 14.94
N VAL A 59 -27.24 -10.10 15.39
CA VAL A 59 -26.49 -8.87 15.67
C VAL A 59 -25.46 -9.12 16.77
N SER A 60 -25.83 -9.77 17.86
CA SER A 60 -24.90 -10.13 18.93
C SER A 60 -23.75 -11.02 18.44
N ALA A 61 -24.05 -12.01 17.61
CA ALA A 61 -23.03 -12.89 17.03
C ALA A 61 -22.06 -12.13 16.09
N LEU A 62 -22.58 -11.22 15.25
CA LEU A 62 -21.76 -10.40 14.36
C LEU A 62 -20.89 -9.40 15.13
N VAL A 63 -21.40 -8.81 16.20
CA VAL A 63 -20.63 -7.92 17.08
C VAL A 63 -19.45 -8.68 17.69
N LYS A 64 -19.69 -9.90 18.20
CA LYS A 64 -18.61 -10.74 18.74
C LYS A 64 -17.55 -11.08 17.70
N GLN A 65 -17.98 -11.43 16.47
CA GLN A 65 -17.04 -11.69 15.38
C GLN A 65 -16.20 -10.46 15.01
N LEU A 66 -16.78 -9.26 15.06
CA LEU A 66 -16.06 -8.01 14.84
C LEU A 66 -15.03 -7.76 15.94
N GLU A 67 -15.39 -8.00 17.20
CA GLU A 67 -14.46 -7.88 18.34
C GLU A 67 -13.29 -8.86 18.23
N ASP A 68 -13.57 -10.14 17.93
CA ASP A 68 -12.55 -11.17 17.74
C ASP A 68 -11.61 -10.82 16.58
N LEU A 69 -12.14 -10.32 15.46
CA LEU A 69 -11.35 -9.92 14.30
C LEU A 69 -10.52 -8.67 14.58
N ASN A 70 -11.06 -7.71 15.34
CA ASN A 70 -10.31 -6.52 15.74
C ASN A 70 -9.15 -6.88 16.66
N TYR A 71 -9.36 -7.81 17.62
CA TYR A 71 -8.28 -8.31 18.48
C TYR A 71 -7.17 -8.99 17.67
N GLN A 72 -7.54 -9.83 16.70
CA GLN A 72 -6.57 -10.47 15.80
C GLN A 72 -5.78 -9.45 14.99
N LEU A 73 -6.45 -8.43 14.44
CA LEU A 73 -5.80 -7.37 13.68
C LEU A 73 -4.78 -6.59 14.54
N GLU A 74 -5.15 -6.24 15.77
CA GLU A 74 -4.25 -5.54 16.70
C GLU A 74 -3.04 -6.41 17.10
N ASP A 75 -3.24 -7.70 17.29
CA ASP A 75 -2.15 -8.63 17.60
C ASP A 75 -1.18 -8.81 16.43
N ASP A 76 -1.72 -9.01 15.22
CA ASP A 76 -0.93 -9.07 13.99
C ASP A 76 -0.15 -7.79 13.76
N GLN A 77 -0.77 -6.61 13.95
CA GLN A 77 -0.09 -5.32 13.85
C GLN A 77 1.10 -5.23 14.82
N ARG A 78 0.89 -5.56 16.11
CA ARG A 78 1.98 -5.58 17.10
C ARG A 78 3.10 -6.54 16.70
N SER A 79 2.76 -7.72 16.18
CA SER A 79 3.73 -8.71 15.71
C SER A 79 4.55 -8.21 14.52
N TYR A 80 3.91 -7.60 13.52
CA TYR A 80 4.60 -7.04 12.36
C TYR A 80 5.49 -5.85 12.72
N GLU A 81 5.04 -4.97 13.62
CA GLU A 81 5.86 -3.86 14.13
C GLU A 81 7.10 -4.36 14.88
N ALA A 82 6.94 -5.39 15.71
CA ALA A 82 8.08 -6.02 16.40
C ALA A 82 9.09 -6.62 15.40
N GLN A 83 8.61 -7.30 14.36
CA GLN A 83 9.46 -7.87 13.31
C GLN A 83 10.18 -6.79 12.49
N LEU A 84 9.49 -5.69 12.15
CA LEU A 84 10.11 -4.55 11.46
C LEU A 84 11.21 -3.92 12.31
N ASN A 85 10.96 -3.71 13.60
CA ASN A 85 11.95 -3.16 14.53
C ASN A 85 13.19 -4.07 14.66
N ASP A 86 13.00 -5.40 14.71
CA ASP A 86 14.10 -6.36 14.71
C ASP A 86 14.92 -6.28 13.41
N ARG A 87 14.26 -6.24 12.23
CA ARG A 87 14.96 -6.08 10.95
C ARG A 87 15.71 -4.76 10.86
N ASP A 88 15.12 -3.65 11.30
CA ASP A 88 15.77 -2.34 11.32
C ASP A 88 17.00 -2.32 12.24
N ALA A 89 16.92 -2.99 13.40
CA ALA A 89 18.06 -3.15 14.30
C ALA A 89 19.19 -3.97 13.64
N GLN A 90 18.86 -5.06 12.95
CA GLN A 90 19.84 -5.86 12.20
C GLN A 90 20.50 -5.05 11.07
N ILE A 91 19.72 -4.25 10.32
CA ILE A 91 20.24 -3.38 9.28
C ILE A 91 21.20 -2.34 9.86
N ARG A 92 20.86 -1.72 11.00
CA ARG A 92 21.76 -0.77 11.68
C ARG A 92 23.07 -1.44 12.08
N LYS A 93 23.00 -2.62 12.70
CA LYS A 93 24.19 -3.38 13.08
C LYS A 93 25.09 -3.70 11.88
N LEU A 94 24.54 -4.21 10.79
CA LEU A 94 25.31 -4.51 9.57
C LEU A 94 25.93 -3.24 8.96
N ARG A 95 25.24 -2.10 9.02
CA ARG A 95 25.80 -0.82 8.55
C ARG A 95 26.98 -0.37 9.40
N GLU A 96 26.88 -0.50 10.72
CA GLU A 96 27.98 -0.19 11.64
C GLU A 96 29.18 -1.11 11.39
N GLU A 97 28.96 -2.41 11.19
CA GLU A 97 30.01 -3.39 10.85
C GLU A 97 30.68 -3.04 9.50
N CYS A 98 29.91 -2.71 8.46
CA CYS A 98 30.46 -2.27 7.19
C CYS A 98 31.29 -0.98 7.33
N GLN A 99 30.84 -0.01 8.14
CA GLN A 99 31.59 1.21 8.41
C GLN A 99 32.92 0.93 9.12
N ALA A 100 32.90 0.05 10.14
CA ALA A 100 34.13 -0.35 10.82
C ALA A 100 35.13 -1.01 9.85
N LEU A 101 34.64 -1.91 8.98
CA LEU A 101 35.49 -2.58 7.99
C LEU A 101 36.07 -1.60 6.96
N MET A 102 35.31 -0.58 6.54
CA MET A 102 35.83 0.46 5.65
C MET A 102 36.97 1.25 6.28
N VAL A 103 36.87 1.58 7.57
CA VAL A 103 37.95 2.27 8.31
C VAL A 103 39.18 1.38 8.42
N GLU A 104 39.02 0.11 8.76
CA GLU A 104 40.13 -0.85 8.84
C GLU A 104 40.84 -1.04 7.49
N LEU A 105 40.06 -1.15 6.41
CA LEU A 105 40.61 -1.24 5.05
C LEU A 105 41.41 0.01 4.66
N GLN A 106 40.93 1.21 5.05
CA GLN A 106 41.66 2.45 4.79
C GLN A 106 42.98 2.50 5.55
N MET A 107 42.98 2.14 6.84
CA MET A 107 44.22 2.07 7.65
C MET A 107 45.24 1.09 7.04
N LEU A 108 44.76 -0.05 6.54
CA LEU A 108 45.61 -1.04 5.87
C LEU A 108 46.16 -0.50 4.54
N LEU A 109 45.35 0.22 3.77
CA LEU A 109 45.77 0.86 2.53
C LEU A 109 46.86 1.92 2.78
N ASP A 110 46.70 2.77 3.79
CA ASP A 110 47.69 3.79 4.15
C ASP A 110 49.02 3.15 4.58
N THR A 111 48.94 2.06 5.36
CA THR A 111 50.12 1.25 5.73
C THR A 111 50.80 0.67 4.48
N LYS A 112 50.03 0.13 3.54
CA LYS A 112 50.55 -0.42 2.29
C LYS A 112 51.23 0.65 1.43
N GLN A 113 50.64 1.84 1.32
CA GLN A 113 51.23 2.96 0.60
C GLN A 113 52.56 3.39 1.21
N THR A 114 52.65 3.39 2.55
CA THR A 114 53.89 3.68 3.28
C THR A 114 54.97 2.64 2.95
N LEU A 115 54.64 1.35 3.02
CA LEU A 115 55.57 0.26 2.69
C LEU A 115 56.00 0.27 1.21
N ASP A 116 55.11 0.61 0.28
CA ASP A 116 55.46 0.77 -1.13
C ASP A 116 56.44 1.93 -1.35
N ALA A 117 56.25 3.04 -0.64
CA ALA A 117 57.19 4.17 -0.68
C ALA A 117 58.56 3.74 -0.17
N GLU A 118 58.62 3.03 0.97
CA GLU A 118 59.86 2.46 1.50
C GLU A 118 60.53 1.49 0.52
N MET A 119 59.79 0.54 -0.06
CA MET A 119 60.32 -0.38 -1.07
C MET A 119 60.89 0.34 -2.29
N ASN A 120 60.23 1.41 -2.76
CA ASN A 120 60.74 2.21 -3.86
C ASN A 120 62.02 2.96 -3.48
N ILE A 121 62.14 3.46 -2.26
CA ILE A 121 63.38 4.06 -1.75
C ILE A 121 64.49 3.01 -1.74
N TYR A 122 64.22 1.82 -1.19
CA TYR A 122 65.19 0.74 -1.14
C TYR A 122 65.66 0.33 -2.55
N ARG A 123 64.76 0.22 -3.53
CA ARG A 123 65.13 -0.05 -4.95
C ARG A 123 66.04 1.04 -5.51
N LYS A 124 65.68 2.31 -5.35
CA LYS A 124 66.50 3.43 -5.85
C LYS A 124 67.87 3.52 -5.18
N LEU A 125 67.97 3.15 -3.91
CA LEU A 125 69.25 3.10 -3.19
C LEU A 125 70.15 1.99 -3.73
N LEU A 126 69.58 0.82 -4.03
CA LEU A 126 70.29 -0.30 -4.65
C LEU A 126 70.74 0.03 -6.08
N ASP A 127 69.90 0.70 -6.87
CA ASP A 127 70.25 1.15 -8.24
C ASP A 127 71.34 2.24 -8.21
N GLY A 128 71.25 3.21 -7.28
CA GLY A 128 72.24 4.28 -7.11
C GLY A 128 73.56 3.83 -6.46
N ALA A 129 73.61 2.65 -5.85
CA ALA A 129 74.87 2.04 -5.41
C ALA A 129 75.70 1.51 -6.59
N ASN A 130 75.11 1.34 -7.77
CA ASN A 130 75.77 0.85 -8.98
C ASN A 130 76.30 1.98 -9.88
N ASP A 131 75.70 3.18 -9.83
CA ASP A 131 76.15 4.38 -10.55
C ASP A 131 76.64 5.46 -9.57
N GLY A 132 77.96 5.56 -9.43
CA GLY A 132 78.64 6.28 -8.36
C GLY A 132 78.25 7.75 -8.18
N GLY A 133 78.14 8.17 -6.91
CA GLY A 133 78.28 9.56 -6.49
C GLY A 133 77.30 9.96 -5.39
N ALA A 134 77.85 10.41 -4.26
CA ALA A 134 77.15 10.92 -3.07
C ALA A 134 76.14 12.07 -3.30
N GLY A 135 75.90 12.50 -4.54
CA GLY A 135 74.90 13.50 -4.93
C GLY A 135 73.48 12.93 -5.10
N GLY A 136 73.32 11.67 -5.54
CA GLY A 136 72.00 11.07 -5.76
C GLY A 136 71.22 10.81 -4.46
N LEU A 137 71.94 10.47 -3.39
CA LEU A 137 71.37 10.20 -2.06
C LEU A 137 70.70 11.44 -1.46
N ARG A 138 71.31 12.62 -1.66
CA ARG A 138 70.81 13.89 -1.13
C ARG A 138 69.54 14.35 -1.85
N GLN A 139 69.49 14.14 -3.17
CA GLN A 139 68.32 14.44 -3.99
C GLN A 139 67.17 13.45 -3.74
N LEU A 140 67.49 12.19 -3.45
CA LEU A 140 66.50 11.19 -3.03
C LEU A 140 65.91 11.49 -1.66
N VAL A 141 66.73 11.87 -0.68
CA VAL A 141 66.25 12.29 0.65
C VAL A 141 65.35 13.53 0.56
N GLU A 142 65.68 14.49 -0.31
CA GLU A 142 64.85 15.68 -0.54
C GLU A 142 63.52 15.36 -1.24
N GLN A 143 63.52 14.40 -2.17
CA GLN A 143 62.30 13.89 -2.79
C GLN A 143 61.45 13.07 -1.80
N VAL A 144 62.09 12.35 -0.87
CA VAL A 144 61.44 11.63 0.22
C VAL A 144 60.82 12.57 1.22
N VAL A 145 61.54 13.61 1.67
CA VAL A 145 60.99 14.67 2.54
C VAL A 145 59.85 15.42 1.84
N LYS A 146 59.79 15.45 0.51
CA LYS A 146 58.60 15.95 -0.20
C LYS A 146 57.45 14.92 -0.22
N THR A 147 57.72 13.62 -0.26
CA THR A 147 56.68 12.58 -0.21
C THR A 147 56.18 12.29 1.22
N THR A 148 57.01 12.43 2.26
CA THR A 148 56.62 12.32 3.68
C THR A 148 56.32 13.68 4.33
N GLY A 149 56.78 14.80 3.78
CA GLY A 149 56.43 16.16 4.20
C GLY A 149 55.13 16.69 3.58
N LEU A 150 54.48 15.91 2.71
CA LEU A 150 53.08 16.11 2.36
C LEU A 150 52.11 15.67 3.47
N THR A 151 52.64 15.20 4.62
CA THR A 151 51.82 14.80 5.78
C THR A 151 51.70 15.89 6.86
N GLU A 152 52.33 17.07 6.72
CA GLU A 152 52.26 18.13 7.76
C GLU A 152 51.82 19.53 7.29
N VAL A 153 51.40 19.72 6.03
CA VAL A 153 50.69 20.95 5.64
C VAL A 153 49.54 20.64 4.68
N ALA A 154 48.61 19.82 5.15
CA ALA A 154 47.24 19.75 4.64
C ALA A 154 46.24 19.64 5.81
N ASP A 155 46.56 20.26 6.94
CA ASP A 155 45.59 20.57 7.99
C ASP A 155 44.74 21.77 7.56
N THR A 156 43.92 21.53 6.55
CA THR A 156 42.61 22.13 6.23
C THR A 156 42.24 21.62 4.83
N GLU A 157 41.11 20.91 4.71
CA GLU A 157 40.48 20.44 3.46
C GLU A 157 40.79 19.03 2.88
N THR A 158 41.28 18.05 3.66
CA THR A 158 40.99 16.64 3.30
C THR A 158 40.60 15.75 4.48
N MET A 159 39.89 16.32 5.46
CA MET A 159 38.73 15.58 5.96
C MET A 159 37.64 15.71 4.88
N ARG A 160 37.83 15.02 3.75
CA ARG A 160 36.69 14.33 3.17
C ARG A 160 36.37 13.26 4.20
N VAL A 161 35.65 13.68 5.23
CA VAL A 161 34.45 12.93 5.61
C VAL A 161 33.92 12.48 4.27
N VAL A 162 33.74 11.18 4.07
CA VAL A 162 32.69 10.76 3.16
C VAL A 162 31.39 11.20 3.87
N GLN A 163 31.23 12.53 3.97
CA GLN A 163 30.07 13.28 4.37
C GLN A 163 29.14 12.86 3.30
N GLY A 164 28.16 12.07 3.76
CA GLY A 164 27.57 10.97 3.01
C GLY A 164 27.48 11.29 1.54
N GLU A 165 27.77 10.30 0.69
CA GLU A 165 27.22 10.26 -0.67
C GLU A 165 25.97 11.11 -0.67
N MET A 166 25.95 12.21 -1.44
CA MET A 166 24.79 13.08 -1.57
C MET A 166 23.62 12.15 -1.86
N SER A 167 23.01 11.68 -0.79
CA SER A 167 22.02 10.64 -0.84
C SER A 167 20.84 11.51 -1.09
N SER A 168 20.59 11.70 -2.39
CA SER A 168 19.29 12.09 -2.87
C SER A 168 18.36 11.07 -2.23
N ARG A 169 17.81 11.43 -1.06
CA ARG A 169 17.08 10.50 -0.23
C ARG A 169 15.72 10.44 -0.89
N THR A 170 15.57 9.49 -1.78
CA THR A 170 14.29 9.20 -2.41
C THR A 170 13.51 8.29 -1.49
N SER A 171 12.42 8.83 -0.94
CA SER A 171 11.43 8.09 -0.16
C SER A 171 10.30 7.61 -1.06
N TYR A 172 9.75 6.44 -0.72
CA TYR A 172 8.64 5.84 -1.45
C TYR A 172 7.51 5.50 -0.48
N THR A 173 6.29 5.93 -0.78
CA THR A 173 5.08 5.56 -0.04
C THR A 173 4.12 4.88 -1.01
N ARG A 174 3.56 3.73 -0.61
CA ARG A 174 2.67 2.93 -1.45
C ARG A 174 1.41 2.58 -0.69
N SER A 175 0.26 2.58 -1.36
CA SER A 175 -0.94 1.95 -0.84
C SER A 175 -1.83 1.44 -1.96
N ALA A 176 -2.65 0.45 -1.66
CA ALA A 176 -3.61 -0.13 -2.60
C ALA A 176 -4.94 -0.38 -1.90
N LYS A 177 -6.03 -0.19 -2.64
CA LYS A 177 -7.41 -0.48 -2.26
C LYS A 177 -7.92 -1.54 -3.23
N GLY A 178 -7.93 -2.79 -2.77
CA GLY A 178 -8.32 -3.96 -3.57
C GLY A 178 -7.12 -4.75 -4.10
N ASN A 179 -7.33 -5.45 -5.21
CA ASN A 179 -6.44 -6.52 -5.66
C ASN A 179 -5.21 -6.04 -6.45
N VAL A 180 -5.17 -4.79 -6.91
CA VAL A 180 -4.13 -4.30 -7.82
C VAL A 180 -3.27 -3.26 -7.12
N SER A 181 -1.96 -3.46 -7.16
CA SER A 181 -0.97 -2.57 -6.54
C SER A 181 0.07 -2.09 -7.54
N ILE A 182 0.66 -0.92 -7.27
CA ILE A 182 1.79 -0.39 -8.04
C ILE A 182 3.09 -0.95 -7.43
N GLN A 183 3.70 -1.92 -8.10
CA GLN A 183 4.88 -2.65 -7.61
C GLN A 183 6.18 -1.93 -7.92
N GLU A 184 6.28 -1.23 -9.04
CA GLU A 184 7.52 -0.56 -9.41
C GLU A 184 7.25 0.66 -10.26
N THR A 185 8.06 1.69 -10.08
CA THR A 185 8.12 2.82 -10.99
C THR A 185 9.59 3.08 -11.26
N ASP A 186 9.97 3.08 -12.53
CA ASP A 186 11.34 3.34 -12.94
C ASP A 186 11.75 4.78 -12.59
N SER A 187 12.92 4.94 -11.97
CA SER A 187 13.43 6.26 -11.55
C SER A 187 13.77 7.17 -12.72
N THR A 188 14.03 6.59 -13.90
CA THR A 188 14.27 7.33 -15.15
C THR A 188 13.00 7.56 -15.96
N GLY A 189 11.84 7.15 -15.43
CA GLY A 189 10.54 7.34 -16.08
C GLY A 189 10.34 6.43 -17.30
N LYS A 190 11.02 5.29 -17.40
CA LYS A 190 10.88 4.40 -18.56
C LYS A 190 9.69 3.46 -18.47
N PHE A 191 9.32 3.01 -17.27
CA PHE A 191 8.22 2.07 -17.10
C PHE A 191 7.56 2.16 -15.72
N VAL A 192 6.36 1.58 -15.62
CA VAL A 192 5.62 1.33 -14.37
C VAL A 192 5.16 -0.13 -14.36
N VAL A 193 5.23 -0.80 -13.21
CA VAL A 193 4.77 -2.18 -13.04
C VAL A 193 3.59 -2.22 -12.07
N LEU A 194 2.51 -2.86 -12.50
CA LEU A 194 1.38 -3.23 -11.64
C LEU A 194 1.40 -4.73 -11.35
N GLU A 195 0.86 -5.10 -10.21
CA GLU A 195 0.68 -6.49 -9.79
C GLU A 195 -0.73 -6.70 -9.26
N ASN A 196 -1.37 -7.81 -9.68
CA ASN A 196 -2.53 -8.34 -8.98
C ASN A 196 -2.05 -9.17 -7.79
N THR A 197 -2.20 -8.64 -6.58
CA THR A 197 -1.76 -9.27 -5.33
C THR A 197 -2.70 -10.39 -4.86
N HIS A 198 -3.88 -10.53 -5.47
CA HIS A 198 -4.82 -11.59 -5.15
C HIS A 198 -4.38 -12.92 -5.78
N ARG A 199 -4.39 -14.00 -4.99
CA ARG A 199 -3.85 -15.31 -5.40
C ARG A 199 -4.78 -16.16 -6.27
N GLY A 200 -6.09 -15.89 -6.22
CA GLY A 200 -7.09 -16.72 -6.93
C GLY A 200 -8.21 -15.96 -7.66
N LYS A 201 -8.10 -14.63 -7.80
CA LYS A 201 -9.15 -13.79 -8.41
C LYS A 201 -8.50 -12.89 -9.44
N GLU A 202 -8.97 -12.97 -10.67
CA GLU A 202 -8.58 -12.05 -11.73
C GLU A 202 -9.25 -10.69 -11.53
N GLU A 203 -8.56 -9.62 -11.91
CA GLU A 203 -9.11 -8.27 -11.83
C GLU A 203 -9.28 -7.69 -13.25
N PRO A 204 -10.52 -7.40 -13.68
CA PRO A 204 -10.76 -6.71 -14.95
C PRO A 204 -10.40 -5.23 -14.80
N ILE A 205 -9.19 -4.87 -15.23
CA ILE A 205 -8.68 -3.49 -15.18
C ILE A 205 -8.78 -2.76 -16.52
N GLY A 206 -9.48 -3.32 -17.50
CA GLY A 206 -9.66 -2.66 -18.79
C GLY A 206 -10.28 -1.27 -18.60
N GLY A 207 -9.84 -0.27 -19.37
CA GLY A 207 -10.31 1.12 -19.24
C GLY A 207 -9.91 1.84 -17.93
N TRP A 208 -9.20 1.19 -17.01
CA TRP A 208 -8.61 1.88 -15.85
C TRP A 208 -7.55 2.87 -16.32
N LYS A 209 -7.27 3.87 -15.50
CA LYS A 209 -6.31 4.94 -15.82
C LYS A 209 -5.16 4.96 -14.83
N LEU A 210 -3.95 4.83 -15.36
CA LEU A 210 -2.71 5.10 -14.63
C LEU A 210 -2.32 6.55 -14.87
N LYS A 211 -2.37 7.37 -13.82
CA LYS A 211 -2.00 8.79 -13.86
C LYS A 211 -0.70 9.01 -13.11
N ARG A 212 0.26 9.69 -13.74
CA ARG A 212 1.53 10.06 -13.11
C ARG A 212 1.68 11.58 -13.11
N LYS A 213 1.64 12.15 -11.91
CA LYS A 213 1.80 13.59 -11.66
C LYS A 213 3.23 13.87 -11.22
N ILE A 214 3.91 14.77 -11.92
CA ILE A 214 5.32 15.12 -11.69
C ILE A 214 5.38 16.59 -11.26
N ASP A 215 5.92 16.84 -10.07
CA ASP A 215 6.17 18.16 -9.48
C ASP A 215 4.96 19.10 -9.53
N ASN A 216 3.74 18.55 -9.49
CA ASN A 216 2.46 19.25 -9.68
C ASN A 216 2.35 20.09 -10.98
N LYS A 217 3.20 19.82 -11.98
CA LYS A 217 3.26 20.59 -13.25
C LYS A 217 2.81 19.78 -14.46
N ARG A 218 3.22 18.51 -14.53
CA ARG A 218 2.92 17.61 -15.65
C ARG A 218 2.13 16.42 -15.16
N GLU A 219 1.09 16.04 -15.90
CA GLU A 219 0.34 14.81 -15.70
C GLU A 219 0.40 13.96 -16.97
N ILE A 220 0.78 12.69 -16.82
CA ILE A 220 0.79 11.70 -17.89
C ILE A 220 -0.28 10.67 -17.57
N VAL A 221 -1.09 10.30 -18.55
CA VAL A 221 -2.20 9.37 -18.36
C VAL A 221 -2.12 8.23 -19.36
N PHE A 222 -2.02 7.01 -18.85
CA PHE A 222 -2.17 5.79 -19.62
C PHE A 222 -3.52 5.14 -19.32
N THR A 223 -4.23 4.70 -20.35
CA THR A 223 -5.52 3.99 -20.20
C THR A 223 -5.36 2.55 -20.66
N PHE A 224 -5.76 1.60 -19.81
CA PHE A 224 -5.69 0.18 -20.15
C PHE A 224 -6.64 -0.18 -21.30
N PRO A 225 -6.27 -1.13 -22.20
CA PRO A 225 -7.17 -1.65 -23.22
C PRO A 225 -8.50 -2.12 -22.63
N ALA A 226 -9.62 -1.92 -23.34
CA ALA A 226 -10.97 -2.02 -22.77
C ALA A 226 -11.31 -3.39 -22.17
N ASP A 227 -10.72 -4.45 -22.70
CA ASP A 227 -10.88 -5.86 -22.38
C ASP A 227 -9.73 -6.44 -21.53
N TYR A 228 -8.83 -5.59 -21.04
CA TYR A 228 -7.66 -6.04 -20.30
C TYR A 228 -8.04 -6.66 -18.94
N VAL A 229 -7.56 -7.88 -18.68
CA VAL A 229 -7.76 -8.61 -17.42
C VAL A 229 -6.40 -8.99 -16.82
N LEU A 230 -6.16 -8.57 -15.57
CA LEU A 230 -4.94 -8.91 -14.85
C LEU A 230 -5.16 -10.19 -14.04
N LYS A 231 -4.55 -11.28 -14.49
CA LYS A 231 -4.66 -12.61 -13.87
C LYS A 231 -4.16 -12.62 -12.40
N PRO A 232 -4.60 -13.59 -11.57
CA PRO A 232 -4.14 -13.70 -10.19
C PRO A 232 -2.62 -13.81 -10.11
N SER A 233 -1.99 -13.08 -9.19
CA SER A 233 -0.53 -13.05 -9.00
C SER A 233 0.28 -12.67 -10.26
N ALA A 234 -0.37 -12.16 -11.30
CA ALA A 234 0.27 -11.72 -12.52
C ALA A 234 0.68 -10.25 -12.44
N ARG A 235 1.64 -9.89 -13.28
CA ARG A 235 2.21 -8.54 -13.37
C ARG A 235 2.08 -8.01 -14.78
N VAL A 236 1.88 -6.71 -14.89
CA VAL A 236 1.92 -5.99 -16.16
C VAL A 236 2.91 -4.85 -16.05
N LYS A 237 3.85 -4.80 -17.01
CA LYS A 237 4.82 -3.73 -17.16
C LYS A 237 4.37 -2.81 -18.30
N ILE A 238 4.20 -1.54 -18.00
CA ILE A 238 3.84 -0.52 -18.97
C ILE A 238 5.10 0.30 -19.26
N PHE A 239 5.60 0.24 -20.49
CA PHE A 239 6.71 1.06 -20.96
C PHE A 239 6.23 2.38 -21.56
N ALA A 240 7.09 3.39 -21.47
CA ALA A 240 6.98 4.58 -22.28
C ALA A 240 7.32 4.29 -23.75
N ARG A 241 6.83 5.11 -24.69
CA ARG A 241 7.07 4.91 -26.12
C ARG A 241 8.58 4.87 -26.41
N GLY A 242 9.04 3.78 -27.02
CA GLY A 242 10.45 3.61 -27.38
C GLY A 242 11.36 3.13 -26.24
N ALA A 243 10.84 2.93 -25.02
CA ALA A 243 11.61 2.40 -23.88
C ALA A 243 11.58 0.87 -23.77
N GLY A 244 10.72 0.20 -24.55
CA GLY A 244 10.57 -1.25 -24.58
C GLY A 244 9.68 -1.69 -25.76
N GLU A 245 9.58 -3.01 -25.95
CA GLU A 245 8.77 -3.64 -26.99
C GLU A 245 7.46 -4.18 -26.40
N ALA A 246 6.35 -4.02 -27.12
CA ALA A 246 5.05 -4.49 -26.66
C ALA A 246 4.95 -6.02 -26.78
N SER A 247 4.58 -6.68 -25.67
CA SER A 247 4.29 -8.11 -25.62
C SER A 247 3.09 -8.35 -24.70
N PRO A 248 1.86 -8.06 -25.15
CA PRO A 248 0.66 -8.22 -24.33
C PRO A 248 0.38 -9.70 -24.01
N PRO A 249 -0.20 -10.01 -22.82
CA PRO A 249 -0.66 -9.06 -21.82
C PRO A 249 0.45 -8.54 -20.89
N GLU A 250 1.57 -9.23 -20.73
CA GLU A 250 2.57 -8.93 -19.68
C GLU A 250 3.29 -7.58 -19.88
N VAL A 251 3.43 -7.13 -21.13
CA VAL A 251 4.13 -5.90 -21.47
C VAL A 251 3.28 -5.03 -22.39
N LEU A 252 2.94 -3.84 -21.91
CA LEU A 252 2.24 -2.79 -22.65
C LEU A 252 3.20 -1.63 -22.94
N VAL A 253 2.93 -0.89 -24.00
CA VAL A 253 3.68 0.33 -24.36
C VAL A 253 2.67 1.45 -24.54
N MET A 254 2.90 2.60 -23.93
CA MET A 254 2.08 3.78 -24.18
C MET A 254 2.39 4.35 -25.57
N GLU A 255 1.37 4.87 -26.25
CA GLU A 255 1.55 5.43 -27.59
C GLU A 255 1.83 6.94 -27.58
N ASN A 256 1.36 7.65 -26.55
CA ASN A 256 1.31 9.11 -26.56
C ASN A 256 2.58 9.78 -26.03
N ASP A 257 3.19 9.24 -24.97
CA ASP A 257 4.38 9.81 -24.34
C ASP A 257 5.59 8.85 -24.45
N ASP A 258 6.78 9.42 -24.59
CA ASP A 258 8.06 8.72 -24.62
C ASP A 258 8.71 8.58 -23.23
N THR A 259 8.06 9.12 -22.19
CA THR A 259 8.48 8.99 -20.80
C THR A 259 7.28 9.06 -19.86
N PHE A 260 7.37 8.38 -18.72
CA PHE A 260 6.55 8.57 -17.52
C PHE A 260 7.01 9.75 -16.66
N GLY A 261 8.08 10.43 -17.05
CA GLY A 261 8.65 11.60 -16.39
C GLY A 261 9.40 11.31 -15.10
N VAL A 262 10.30 12.25 -14.78
CA VAL A 262 11.20 12.24 -13.63
C VAL A 262 11.04 13.59 -12.92
N GLY A 263 11.04 13.57 -11.58
CA GLY A 263 10.92 14.77 -10.76
C GLY A 263 11.22 14.46 -9.29
N ASP A 264 11.21 15.51 -8.47
CA ASP A 264 11.49 15.42 -7.04
C ASP A 264 10.25 14.99 -6.24
N ASN A 265 9.05 15.33 -6.70
CA ASN A 265 7.80 14.90 -6.10
C ASN A 265 6.89 14.29 -7.16
N VAL A 266 6.87 12.96 -7.23
CA VAL A 266 6.13 12.21 -8.23
C VAL A 266 5.05 11.37 -7.55
N ASN A 267 3.82 11.49 -8.02
CA ASN A 267 2.69 10.68 -7.55
C ASN A 267 2.12 9.87 -8.72
N THR A 268 2.16 8.54 -8.59
CA THR A 268 1.60 7.59 -9.55
C THR A 268 0.34 6.98 -8.95
N LEU A 269 -0.79 7.17 -9.62
CA LEU A 269 -2.13 6.86 -9.13
C LEU A 269 -2.82 5.95 -10.14
N LEU A 270 -3.51 4.93 -9.65
CA LEU A 270 -4.34 4.04 -10.46
C LEU A 270 -5.81 4.29 -10.15
N TYR A 271 -6.61 4.57 -11.17
CA TYR A 271 -8.05 4.82 -11.06
C TYR A 271 -8.86 3.76 -11.82
N ASN A 272 -9.97 3.31 -11.25
CA ASN A 272 -10.92 2.45 -11.96
C ASN A 272 -11.77 3.25 -12.97
N LYS A 273 -12.69 2.56 -13.68
CA LYS A 273 -13.57 3.19 -14.68
C LYS A 273 -14.51 4.23 -14.06
N GLU A 274 -14.85 4.03 -12.79
CA GLU A 274 -15.73 4.88 -11.98
C GLU A 274 -15.02 6.15 -11.48
N GLY A 275 -13.69 6.24 -11.63
CA GLY A 275 -12.89 7.37 -11.19
C GLY A 275 -12.43 7.30 -9.73
N GLU A 276 -12.57 6.14 -9.08
CA GLU A 276 -12.08 5.88 -7.74
C GLU A 276 -10.59 5.49 -7.76
N GLU A 277 -9.82 6.03 -6.81
CA GLU A 277 -8.41 5.67 -6.64
C GLU A 277 -8.29 4.26 -6.04
N ARG A 278 -7.61 3.37 -6.77
CA ARG A 278 -7.37 1.97 -6.41
C ARG A 278 -5.95 1.71 -5.93
N ALA A 279 -4.97 2.50 -6.34
CA ALA A 279 -3.61 2.39 -5.80
C ALA A 279 -2.85 3.71 -5.97
N GLN A 280 -1.88 3.93 -5.08
CA GLN A 280 -0.96 5.05 -5.15
C GLN A 280 0.48 4.61 -4.88
N HIS A 281 1.41 5.31 -5.53
CA HIS A 281 2.84 5.24 -5.30
C HIS A 281 3.40 6.67 -5.37
N ILE A 282 3.89 7.15 -4.24
CA ILE A 282 4.44 8.48 -4.06
C ILE A 282 5.96 8.34 -3.93
N GLN A 283 6.69 9.03 -4.79
CA GLN A 283 8.13 9.15 -4.77
C GLN A 283 8.50 10.59 -4.41
N ARG A 284 9.26 10.79 -3.33
CA ARG A 284 9.78 12.10 -2.94
C ARG A 284 11.29 12.05 -2.78
N SER A 285 12.00 12.78 -3.62
CA SER A 285 13.44 13.01 -3.54
C SER A 285 13.69 14.34 -2.85
N SER A 286 14.47 14.32 -1.77
CA SER A 286 15.05 15.54 -1.20
C SER A 286 16.54 15.58 -1.55
N GLN A 287 16.98 16.64 -2.22
CA GLN A 287 18.38 17.02 -2.17
C GLN A 287 18.58 17.86 -0.90
N SER A 288 19.32 17.33 0.07
CA SER A 288 19.80 18.14 1.18
C SER A 288 20.90 19.06 0.65
N GLY A 289 20.50 20.23 0.14
CA GLY A 289 21.41 21.34 -0.11
C GLY A 289 21.70 22.05 1.20
N SER A 290 22.89 21.81 1.78
CA SER A 290 23.47 22.75 2.73
C SER A 290 23.91 23.99 1.96
N THR A 291 23.15 25.07 2.11
CA THR A 291 23.53 26.50 2.14
C THR A 291 24.75 26.98 1.37
N ASN A 292 24.57 28.10 0.66
CA ASN A 292 25.24 29.35 1.05
C ASN A 292 24.21 30.47 1.13
#